data_AF-T1L619-F1
#
_entry.id   AF-T1L619-F1
#
_cell.length_a   1.000
_cell.length_b   1.000
_cell.length_c   1.000
_cell.angle_alpha   90.00
_cell.angle_beta   90.00
_cell.angle_gamma   90.00
#
_symmetry.space_group_name_H-M   'P 1'
#
loop_
_entity.id
_entity.type
_entity.pdbx_description
1 polymer ?
#
loop_
_entity_poly.entity_id
_entity_poly.type
_entity_poly.pdbx_seq_one_letter_code
_entity_poly.pdbx_strand_id
1 'polypeptide(L)'
;MKNTIGLIFLFAVINASYSISLRELAFMKSLYAREDMPKLVLTAMVNRRIDEIRTLYERKPILEDAKIFCNSTEQSLQLLLDSMDSNNTRTGDLSESYSHIVRLINDVKSIMGIHNVDYLTMDSRYSFSRDNLQAMMDAYIGDIEMARKCEVSLGRPNRVDMKIVERIKSLSNEMRNYYFPKDDGFFAEVSSISRKTMDQCLWRFEFLLNKFTATFINLKM
;
A
#
# COMPACT_ATOMS: atom_id res chain seq x y z
N MET A 1 -22.32 25.48 4.56
CA MET A 1 -21.07 24.87 5.06
C MET A 1 -21.16 23.33 5.07
N LYS A 2 -21.36 22.66 3.92
CA LYS A 2 -21.44 21.18 3.84
C LYS A 2 -20.48 20.54 2.83
N ASN A 3 -19.78 21.33 2.01
CA ASN A 3 -18.90 20.81 0.96
C ASN A 3 -17.41 20.75 1.34
N THR A 4 -17.03 21.31 2.49
CA THR A 4 -15.62 21.37 2.90
C THR A 4 -15.15 20.09 3.59
N ILE A 5 -16.05 19.35 4.25
CA ILE A 5 -15.71 18.09 4.96
C ILE A 5 -15.46 16.95 3.95
N GLY A 6 -16.19 16.92 2.83
CA GLY A 6 -16.00 15.92 1.77
C GLY A 6 -14.68 16.06 1.01
N LEU A 7 -14.20 17.30 0.84
CA LEU A 7 -12.91 17.59 0.18
C LEU A 7 -11.72 17.26 1.08
N ILE A 8 -11.82 17.49 2.40
CA ILE A 8 -10.78 17.10 3.35
C ILE A 8 -10.67 15.57 3.46
N PHE A 9 -11.78 14.84 3.34
CA PHE A 9 -11.74 13.37 3.26
C PHE A 9 -11.11 12.87 1.95
N LEU A 10 -11.32 13.57 0.82
CA LEU A 10 -10.67 13.20 -0.44
C LEU A 10 -9.15 13.41 -0.38
N PHE A 11 -8.69 14.51 0.26
CA PHE A 11 -7.25 14.77 0.47
C PHE A 11 -6.64 13.89 1.57
N ALA A 12 -7.39 13.50 2.60
CA ALA A 12 -6.93 12.56 3.62
C ALA A 12 -6.79 11.13 3.07
N VAL A 13 -7.60 10.75 2.08
CA VAL A 13 -7.46 9.47 1.35
C VAL A 13 -6.27 9.48 0.38
N ILE A 14 -5.82 10.67 -0.07
CA ILE A 14 -4.61 10.80 -0.89
C ILE A 14 -3.34 10.69 -0.04
N ASN A 15 -3.39 11.02 1.25
CA ASN A 15 -2.25 10.84 2.18
C ASN A 15 -2.25 9.49 2.94
N ALA A 16 -3.19 8.59 2.66
CA ALA A 16 -3.28 7.29 3.34
C ALA A 16 -2.52 6.22 2.55
N SER A 17 -1.20 6.22 2.79
CA SER A 17 -0.21 5.23 2.38
C SER A 17 0.12 5.13 0.89
N TYR A 18 1.14 5.92 0.55
CA TYR A 18 1.94 5.77 -0.66
C TYR A 18 2.84 4.54 -0.54
N SER A 19 2.26 3.38 -0.83
CA SER A 19 2.99 2.14 -0.93
C SER A 19 3.86 2.18 -2.16
N ILE A 20 5.19 2.00 -2.12
CA ILE A 20 6.09 2.03 -3.29
C ILE A 20 6.77 0.68 -3.55
N SER A 21 6.36 -0.36 -2.85
CA SER A 21 7.00 -1.66 -2.93
C SER A 21 6.25 -2.63 -3.85
N LEU A 22 6.91 -3.76 -4.13
CA LEU A 22 6.28 -4.92 -4.74
C LEU A 22 5.25 -5.61 -3.83
N ARG A 23 5.13 -5.19 -2.55
CA ARG A 23 4.10 -5.69 -1.61
C ARG A 23 2.71 -5.46 -2.15
N GLU A 24 2.40 -4.25 -2.65
CA GLU A 24 1.10 -3.93 -3.23
C GLU A 24 0.79 -4.86 -4.41
N LEU A 25 1.76 -5.05 -5.33
CA LEU A 25 1.58 -5.94 -6.47
C LEU A 25 1.36 -7.40 -6.02
N ALA A 26 2.14 -7.87 -5.06
CA ALA A 26 1.99 -9.21 -4.49
C ALA A 26 0.63 -9.39 -3.81
N PHE A 27 0.18 -8.39 -3.05
CA PHE A 27 -1.11 -8.38 -2.40
C PHE A 27 -2.25 -8.38 -3.42
N MET A 28 -2.21 -7.52 -4.44
CA MET A 28 -3.20 -7.53 -5.53
C MET A 28 -3.25 -8.88 -6.23
N LYS A 29 -2.09 -9.44 -6.62
CA LYS A 29 -2.02 -10.79 -7.20
C LYS A 29 -2.67 -11.85 -6.30
N SER A 30 -2.53 -11.74 -4.98
CA SER A 30 -3.17 -12.65 -4.03
C SER A 30 -4.70 -12.53 -4.03
N LEU A 31 -5.26 -11.31 -4.15
CA LEU A 31 -6.70 -11.07 -4.21
C LEU A 31 -7.33 -11.65 -5.48
N TYR A 32 -6.60 -11.58 -6.59
CA TYR A 32 -7.03 -12.12 -7.88
C TYR A 32 -6.47 -13.53 -8.15
N ALA A 33 -6.10 -14.32 -7.15
CA ALA A 33 -5.45 -15.62 -7.37
C ALA A 33 -6.26 -16.65 -8.21
N ARG A 34 -7.56 -16.42 -8.43
CA ARG A 34 -8.46 -17.28 -9.22
C ARG A 34 -8.90 -16.69 -10.57
N GLU A 35 -8.42 -15.51 -10.94
CA GLU A 35 -8.74 -14.84 -12.20
C GLU A 35 -7.60 -13.91 -12.65
N ASP A 36 -7.64 -13.39 -13.87
CA ASP A 36 -6.70 -12.34 -14.23
C ASP A 36 -7.01 -11.06 -13.46
N MET A 37 -5.96 -10.43 -12.91
CA MET A 37 -6.09 -9.13 -12.27
C MET A 37 -6.69 -8.14 -13.28
N PRO A 38 -7.80 -7.44 -12.96
CA PRO A 38 -8.41 -6.50 -13.88
C PRO A 38 -7.42 -5.39 -14.27
N LYS A 39 -7.41 -5.01 -15.55
CA LYS A 39 -6.57 -3.90 -16.05
C LYS A 39 -6.73 -2.64 -15.19
N LEU A 40 -7.98 -2.35 -14.79
CA LEU A 40 -8.32 -1.21 -13.93
C LEU A 40 -7.53 -1.17 -12.61
N VAL A 41 -7.20 -2.33 -12.03
CA VAL A 41 -6.40 -2.43 -10.80
C VAL A 41 -4.96 -2.04 -11.08
N LEU A 42 -4.36 -2.59 -12.14
CA LEU A 42 -3.00 -2.24 -12.54
C LEU A 42 -2.89 -0.77 -12.95
N THR A 43 -3.88 -0.23 -13.66
CA THR A 43 -3.99 1.19 -13.99
C THR A 43 -3.99 2.05 -12.72
N ALA A 44 -4.76 1.66 -11.69
CA ALA A 44 -4.80 2.39 -10.43
C ALA A 44 -3.45 2.38 -9.70
N MET A 45 -2.75 1.23 -9.70
CA MET A 45 -1.39 1.11 -9.15
C MET A 45 -0.38 1.99 -9.88
N VAL A 46 -0.46 2.05 -11.21
CA VAL A 46 0.42 2.90 -12.03
C VAL A 46 0.17 4.38 -11.78
N ASN A 47 -1.09 4.81 -11.75
CA ASN A 47 -1.44 6.20 -11.43
C ASN A 47 -0.96 6.61 -10.05
N ARG A 48 -1.13 5.74 -9.04
CA ARG A 48 -0.59 5.96 -7.70
C ARG A 48 0.93 6.21 -7.72
N ARG A 49 1.68 5.43 -8.51
CA ARG A 49 3.14 5.62 -8.67
C ARG A 49 3.49 6.93 -9.37
N ILE A 50 2.72 7.34 -10.37
CA ILE A 50 2.93 8.63 -11.05
C ILE A 50 2.78 9.77 -10.05
N ASP A 51 1.73 9.76 -9.24
CA ASP A 51 1.49 10.78 -8.21
C ASP A 51 2.62 10.83 -7.17
N GLU A 52 3.14 9.67 -6.78
CA GLU A 52 4.28 9.55 -5.85
C GLU A 52 5.57 10.12 -6.44
N ILE A 53 5.86 9.84 -7.71
CA ILE A 53 7.05 10.32 -8.39
C ILE A 53 6.98 11.83 -8.62
N ARG A 54 5.81 12.37 -9.00
CA ARG A 54 5.58 13.82 -9.08
C ARG A 54 5.79 14.50 -7.74
N THR A 55 5.23 13.93 -6.67
CA THR A 55 5.43 14.43 -5.31
C THR A 55 6.92 14.41 -4.92
N LEU A 56 7.65 13.35 -5.29
CA LEU A 56 9.09 13.28 -5.05
C LEU A 56 9.86 14.34 -5.85
N TYR A 57 9.52 14.52 -7.12
CA TYR A 57 10.13 15.53 -7.99
C TYR A 57 9.99 16.95 -7.43
N GLU A 58 8.84 17.27 -6.86
CA GLU A 58 8.54 18.59 -6.28
C GLU A 58 9.25 18.85 -4.94
N ARG A 59 9.79 17.82 -4.27
CA ARG A 59 10.50 17.99 -2.99
C ARG A 59 11.84 18.70 -3.22
N LYS A 60 12.04 19.84 -2.54
CA LYS A 60 13.35 20.49 -2.41
C LYS A 60 14.06 19.99 -1.14
N PRO A 61 15.37 19.68 -1.16
CA PRO A 61 16.33 19.71 -2.27
C PRO A 61 16.70 18.29 -2.75
N ILE A 62 16.18 17.82 -3.88
CA ILE A 62 16.70 16.60 -4.54
C ILE A 62 17.77 16.95 -5.59
N LEU A 63 18.72 16.04 -5.79
CA LEU A 63 19.79 16.17 -6.78
C LEU A 63 19.23 16.19 -8.22
N GLU A 64 19.97 16.78 -9.15
CA GLU A 64 19.54 16.88 -10.55
C GLU A 64 19.37 15.50 -11.20
N ASP A 65 20.29 14.56 -10.93
CA ASP A 65 20.16 13.17 -11.41
C ASP A 65 18.89 12.49 -10.87
N ALA A 66 18.46 12.83 -9.65
CA ALA A 66 17.22 12.31 -9.09
C ALA A 66 15.99 12.91 -9.78
N LYS A 67 16.04 14.17 -10.23
CA LYS A 67 14.99 14.76 -11.08
C LYS A 67 14.91 14.08 -12.44
N ILE A 68 16.05 13.83 -13.08
CA ILE A 68 16.12 13.11 -14.35
C ILE A 68 15.51 11.72 -14.19
N PHE A 69 15.87 11.01 -13.12
CA PHE A 69 15.27 9.71 -12.79
C PHE A 69 13.76 9.80 -12.60
N CYS A 70 13.26 10.78 -11.84
CA CYS A 70 11.81 10.97 -11.63
C CYS A 70 11.09 11.21 -12.97
N ASN A 71 11.60 12.10 -13.82
CA ASN A 71 11.02 12.37 -15.14
C ASN A 71 11.01 11.12 -16.03
N SER A 72 12.11 10.38 -16.08
CA SER A 72 12.22 9.13 -16.86
C SER A 72 11.28 8.04 -16.33
N THR A 73 11.11 7.97 -15.01
CA THR A 73 10.17 7.05 -14.36
C THR A 73 8.73 7.41 -14.69
N GLU A 74 8.35 8.69 -14.61
CA GLU A 74 7.02 9.15 -14.98
C GLU A 74 6.71 8.82 -16.44
N GLN A 75 7.64 9.08 -17.36
CA GLN A 75 7.49 8.72 -18.78
C GLN A 75 7.33 7.20 -18.97
N SER A 76 8.09 6.38 -18.25
CA SER A 76 7.99 4.92 -18.31
C SER A 76 6.64 4.41 -17.80
N LEU A 77 6.12 5.02 -16.73
CA LEU A 77 4.79 4.71 -16.19
C LEU A 77 3.68 5.16 -17.15
N GLN A 78 3.84 6.31 -17.82
CA GLN A 78 2.88 6.79 -18.81
C GLN A 78 2.84 5.88 -20.04
N LEU A 79 4.01 5.45 -20.55
CA LEU A 79 4.10 4.45 -21.63
C LEU A 79 3.42 3.14 -21.24
N LEU A 80 3.55 2.74 -19.97
CA LEU A 80 2.87 1.55 -19.46
C LEU A 80 1.34 1.73 -19.48
N LEU A 81 0.81 2.90 -19.08
CA LEU A 81 -0.62 3.20 -19.19
C LEU A 81 -1.10 3.13 -20.64
N ASP A 82 -0.40 3.80 -21.55
CA ASP A 82 -0.77 3.83 -22.98
C ASP A 82 -0.79 2.42 -23.58
N SER A 83 0.10 1.53 -23.11
CA SER A 83 0.12 0.13 -23.53
C SER A 83 -1.06 -0.70 -22.98
N MET A 84 -1.68 -0.32 -21.86
CA MET A 84 -2.86 -1.01 -21.31
C MET A 84 -4.10 -0.83 -22.18
N ASP A 85 -4.20 0.31 -22.86
CA ASP A 85 -5.29 0.64 -23.79
C ASP A 85 -5.17 -0.11 -25.13
N SER A 86 -4.02 -0.72 -25.40
CA SER A 86 -3.85 -1.60 -26.55
C SER A 86 -4.53 -2.96 -26.31
N ASN A 87 -5.30 -3.43 -27.30
CA ASN A 87 -6.03 -4.71 -27.21
C ASN A 87 -5.13 -5.96 -27.23
N ASN A 88 -3.83 -5.81 -27.54
CA ASN A 88 -2.93 -6.93 -27.80
C ASN A 88 -2.02 -7.30 -26.62
N THR A 89 -2.00 -6.53 -25.54
CA THR A 89 -1.04 -6.75 -24.45
C THR A 89 -1.67 -7.51 -23.28
N ARG A 90 -1.06 -8.62 -22.88
CA ARG A 90 -1.51 -9.43 -21.74
C ARG A 90 -1.20 -8.71 -20.43
N THR A 91 -2.12 -8.74 -19.47
CA THR A 91 -1.92 -8.11 -18.15
C THR A 91 -0.69 -8.66 -17.41
N GLY A 92 -0.33 -9.92 -17.65
CA GLY A 92 0.89 -10.53 -17.10
C GLY A 92 2.15 -9.77 -17.49
N ASP A 93 2.31 -9.45 -18.77
CA ASP A 93 3.48 -8.73 -19.31
C ASP A 93 3.55 -7.30 -18.74
N LEU A 94 2.39 -6.63 -18.63
CA LEU A 94 2.27 -5.30 -18.03
C LEU A 94 2.64 -5.29 -16.55
N SER A 95 2.29 -6.36 -15.81
CA SER A 95 2.64 -6.50 -14.40
C SER A 95 4.14 -6.69 -14.16
N GLU A 96 4.86 -7.31 -15.11
CA GLU A 96 6.31 -7.48 -15.03
C GLU A 96 7.03 -6.16 -15.35
N SER A 97 6.58 -5.44 -16.37
CA SER A 97 7.07 -4.08 -16.67
C SER A 97 6.86 -3.14 -15.49
N TYR A 98 5.68 -3.19 -14.86
CA TYR A 98 5.41 -2.44 -13.63
C TYR A 98 6.38 -2.82 -12.50
N SER A 99 6.57 -4.13 -12.26
CA SER A 99 7.49 -4.65 -11.25
C SER A 99 8.91 -4.15 -11.46
N HIS A 100 9.39 -4.15 -12.71
CA HIS A 100 10.71 -3.64 -13.07
C HIS A 100 10.88 -2.15 -12.73
N ILE A 101 9.91 -1.31 -13.12
CA ILE A 101 9.92 0.13 -12.81
C ILE A 101 9.94 0.33 -11.28
N VAL A 102 9.09 -0.39 -10.55
CA VAL A 102 9.01 -0.29 -9.08
C VAL A 102 10.32 -0.70 -8.39
N ARG A 103 11.05 -1.69 -8.91
CA ARG A 103 12.38 -2.06 -8.38
C ARG A 103 13.37 -0.89 -8.52
N LEU A 104 13.43 -0.27 -9.70
CA LEU A 104 14.29 0.89 -9.93
C LEU A 104 13.96 2.05 -9.00
N ILE A 105 12.67 2.32 -8.76
CA ILE A 105 12.24 3.36 -7.81
C ILE A 105 12.76 3.06 -6.41
N ASN A 106 12.65 1.81 -5.95
CA ASN A 106 13.12 1.42 -4.62
C ASN A 106 14.64 1.56 -4.49
N ASP A 107 15.40 1.16 -5.51
CA ASP A 107 16.87 1.28 -5.53
C ASP A 107 17.30 2.75 -5.42
N VAL A 108 16.72 3.62 -6.24
CA VAL A 108 17.05 5.06 -6.21
C VAL A 108 16.63 5.71 -4.90
N LYS A 109 15.47 5.37 -4.34
CA LYS A 109 15.06 5.88 -3.03
C LYS A 109 16.04 5.50 -1.92
N SER A 110 16.55 4.26 -1.95
CA SER A 110 17.59 3.82 -1.01
C SER A 110 18.86 4.67 -1.15
N ILE A 111 19.31 4.97 -2.37
CA ILE A 111 20.47 5.84 -2.64
C ILE A 111 20.23 7.26 -2.13
N MET A 112 19.01 7.77 -2.28
CA MET A 112 18.61 9.11 -1.79
C MET A 112 18.41 9.19 -0.27
N GLY A 113 18.57 8.08 0.47
CA GLY A 113 18.28 8.03 1.91
C GLY A 113 16.79 8.20 2.23
N ILE A 114 15.89 7.98 1.26
CA ILE A 114 14.45 8.03 1.47
C ILE A 114 14.04 6.68 2.07
N HIS A 115 13.82 6.66 3.37
CA HIS A 115 13.29 5.48 4.06
C HIS A 115 11.90 5.13 3.51
N ASN A 116 11.83 4.05 2.75
CA ASN A 116 10.58 3.43 2.38
C ASN A 116 10.23 2.41 3.47
N VAL A 117 9.16 2.58 4.23
CA VAL A 117 8.70 1.57 5.22
C VAL A 117 7.73 0.57 4.60
N ASP A 118 7.39 0.75 3.33
CA ASP A 118 6.41 -0.06 2.62
C ASP A 118 6.94 -1.41 2.11
N TYR A 119 8.27 -1.64 2.17
CA TYR A 119 8.84 -2.98 1.88
C TYR A 119 8.45 -4.03 2.93
N LEU A 120 7.90 -3.59 4.06
CA LEU A 120 7.50 -4.45 5.16
C LEU A 120 6.25 -5.25 4.77
N THR A 121 6.41 -6.57 4.70
CA THR A 121 5.33 -7.50 4.42
C THR A 121 4.88 -8.19 5.72
N MET A 122 3.65 -8.72 5.73
CA MET A 122 3.16 -9.49 6.87
C MET A 122 3.99 -10.74 7.19
N ASP A 123 4.74 -11.27 6.21
CA ASP A 123 5.63 -12.43 6.37
C ASP A 123 7.01 -12.05 6.95
N SER A 124 7.24 -10.78 7.32
CA SER A 124 8.47 -10.42 7.98
C SER A 124 8.47 -11.04 9.39
N ARG A 125 9.38 -11.99 9.64
CA ARG A 125 9.56 -12.69 10.94
C ARG A 125 10.05 -11.77 12.07
N TYR A 126 9.93 -10.46 11.91
CA TYR A 126 10.57 -9.47 12.74
C TYR A 126 9.59 -8.75 13.65
N SER A 127 10.14 -8.36 14.78
CA SER A 127 9.55 -7.46 15.73
C SER A 127 9.49 -6.04 15.14
N PHE A 128 8.31 -5.57 14.69
CA PHE A 128 8.16 -4.20 14.17
C PHE A 128 8.33 -3.13 15.25
N SER A 129 8.96 -2.00 14.92
CA SER A 129 8.73 -0.76 15.69
C SER A 129 7.27 -0.31 15.51
N ARG A 130 6.74 0.52 16.40
CA ARG A 130 5.37 1.03 16.26
C ARG A 130 5.16 1.75 14.93
N ASP A 131 6.09 2.63 14.55
CA ASP A 131 5.97 3.41 13.31
C ASP A 131 5.98 2.49 12.08
N ASN A 132 6.81 1.45 12.10
CA ASN A 132 6.85 0.46 11.03
C ASN A 132 5.57 -0.38 10.96
N LEU A 133 5.03 -0.81 12.11
CA LEU A 133 3.75 -1.53 12.17
C LEU A 133 2.61 -0.64 11.66
N GLN A 134 2.55 0.61 12.13
CA GLN A 134 1.53 1.57 11.71
C GLN A 134 1.60 1.83 10.20
N ALA A 135 2.79 2.06 9.65
CA ALA A 135 2.96 2.32 8.23
C ALA A 135 2.56 1.12 7.36
N MET A 136 2.93 -0.10 7.77
CA MET A 136 2.51 -1.33 7.10
C MET A 136 0.97 -1.48 7.12
N MET A 137 0.34 -1.22 8.26
CA MET A 137 -1.12 -1.28 8.37
C MET A 137 -1.81 -0.27 7.45
N ASP A 138 -1.32 0.96 7.44
CA ASP A 138 -1.84 2.02 6.58
C ASP A 138 -1.66 1.67 5.08
N ALA A 139 -0.55 1.00 4.71
CA ALA A 139 -0.30 0.52 3.35
C ALA A 139 -1.30 -0.53 2.86
N TYR A 140 -1.53 -1.57 3.65
CA TYR A 140 -2.56 -2.55 3.30
C TYR A 140 -3.97 -1.95 3.29
N ILE A 141 -4.27 -0.98 4.17
CA ILE A 141 -5.55 -0.26 4.13
C ILE A 141 -5.69 0.51 2.81
N GLY A 142 -4.67 1.25 2.40
CA GLY A 142 -4.66 1.99 1.13
C GLY A 142 -4.83 1.06 -0.08
N ASP A 143 -4.23 -0.12 -0.04
CA ASP A 143 -4.39 -1.14 -1.09
C ASP A 143 -5.82 -1.69 -1.14
N ILE A 144 -6.38 -2.06 0.01
CA ILE A 144 -7.77 -2.53 0.12
C ILE A 144 -8.74 -1.49 -0.40
N GLU A 145 -8.53 -0.21 -0.09
CA GLU A 145 -9.38 0.87 -0.58
C GLU A 145 -9.28 1.07 -2.09
N MET A 146 -8.11 0.91 -2.69
CA MET A 146 -7.94 0.93 -4.14
C MET A 146 -8.65 -0.26 -4.79
N ALA A 147 -8.42 -1.49 -4.29
CA ALA A 147 -9.12 -2.67 -4.79
C ALA A 147 -10.64 -2.48 -4.72
N ARG A 148 -11.16 -1.93 -3.61
CA ARG A 148 -12.57 -1.59 -3.47
C ARG A 148 -13.06 -0.61 -4.53
N LYS A 149 -12.34 0.49 -4.77
CA LYS A 149 -12.72 1.47 -5.80
C LYS A 149 -12.78 0.80 -7.18
N CYS A 150 -11.81 -0.05 -7.50
CA CYS A 150 -11.80 -0.82 -8.75
C CYS A 150 -13.00 -1.77 -8.83
N GLU A 151 -13.26 -2.59 -7.81
CA GLU A 151 -14.38 -3.53 -7.78
C GLU A 151 -15.74 -2.84 -7.87
N VAL A 152 -15.91 -1.68 -7.24
CA VAL A 152 -17.12 -0.85 -7.39
C VAL A 152 -17.31 -0.41 -8.84
N SER A 153 -16.26 0.09 -9.49
CA SER A 153 -16.30 0.47 -10.91
C SER A 153 -16.55 -0.71 -11.86
N LEU A 154 -16.17 -1.92 -11.46
CA LEU A 154 -16.45 -3.16 -12.18
C LEU A 154 -17.85 -3.73 -11.89
N GLY A 155 -18.66 -3.06 -11.06
CA GLY A 155 -20.01 -3.51 -10.69
C GLY A 155 -20.03 -4.67 -9.69
N ARG A 156 -18.93 -4.90 -8.97
CA ARG A 156 -18.76 -6.00 -8.00
C ARG A 156 -18.52 -5.50 -6.56
N PRO A 157 -19.30 -4.53 -6.03
CA PRO A 157 -19.01 -3.89 -4.74
C PRO A 157 -19.05 -4.87 -3.55
N ASN A 158 -19.83 -5.95 -3.67
CA ASN A 158 -20.01 -6.95 -2.61
C ASN A 158 -18.78 -7.83 -2.39
N ARG A 159 -17.81 -7.82 -3.31
CA ARG A 159 -16.58 -8.62 -3.19
C ARG A 159 -15.68 -8.17 -2.04
N VAL A 160 -15.77 -6.90 -1.66
CA VAL A 160 -15.05 -6.31 -0.54
C VAL A 160 -15.95 -6.34 0.71
N ASP A 161 -15.66 -7.24 1.65
CA ASP A 161 -16.36 -7.28 2.93
C ASP A 161 -15.98 -6.07 3.81
N MET A 162 -16.83 -5.05 3.76
CA MET A 162 -16.64 -3.82 4.52
C MET A 162 -16.61 -4.02 6.04
N LYS A 163 -17.24 -5.07 6.58
CA LYS A 163 -17.15 -5.33 8.03
C LYS A 163 -15.73 -5.72 8.43
N ILE A 164 -15.02 -6.45 7.57
CA ILE A 164 -13.60 -6.77 7.79
C ILE A 164 -12.75 -5.50 7.62
N VAL A 165 -13.00 -4.70 6.57
CA VAL A 165 -12.27 -3.44 6.33
C VAL A 165 -12.38 -2.48 7.52
N GLU A 166 -13.57 -2.28 8.07
CA GLU A 166 -13.75 -1.39 9.23
C GLU A 166 -13.05 -1.93 10.49
N ARG A 167 -12.95 -3.25 10.67
CA ARG A 167 -12.17 -3.86 11.76
C ARG A 167 -10.67 -3.64 11.59
N ILE A 168 -10.16 -3.75 10.36
CA ILE A 168 -8.76 -3.46 10.02
C ILE A 168 -8.44 -1.99 10.33
N LYS A 169 -9.31 -1.06 9.92
CA LYS A 169 -9.17 0.38 10.22
C LYS A 169 -9.23 0.68 11.71
N SER A 170 -10.16 0.05 12.43
CA SER A 170 -10.25 0.17 13.89
C SER A 170 -8.95 -0.27 14.56
N LEU A 171 -8.38 -1.40 14.13
CA LEU A 171 -7.11 -1.89 14.66
C LEU A 171 -5.95 -0.93 14.38
N SER A 172 -5.89 -0.36 13.17
CA SER A 172 -4.88 0.68 12.84
C SER A 172 -5.03 1.91 13.73
N ASN A 173 -6.26 2.36 13.99
CA ASN A 173 -6.52 3.47 14.90
C ASN A 173 -6.16 3.16 16.36
N GLU A 174 -6.41 1.93 16.83
CA GLU A 174 -5.96 1.45 18.15
C GLU A 174 -4.44 1.57 18.25
N MET A 175 -3.69 1.09 17.24
CA MET A 175 -2.23 1.16 17.21
C MET A 175 -1.72 2.61 17.18
N ARG A 176 -2.34 3.47 16.37
CA ARG A 176 -1.99 4.88 16.24
C ARG A 176 -2.09 5.63 17.58
N ASN A 177 -3.14 5.31 18.33
CA ASN A 177 -3.45 5.93 19.62
C ASN A 177 -2.78 5.23 20.82
N TYR A 178 -2.09 4.11 20.60
CA TYR A 178 -1.40 3.40 21.67
C TYR A 178 -0.21 4.23 22.17
N TYR A 179 -0.27 4.59 23.45
CA TYR A 179 0.82 5.27 24.16
C TYR A 179 1.80 4.23 24.67
N PHE A 180 3.08 4.41 24.33
CA PHE A 180 4.17 3.65 24.92
C PHE A 180 4.57 4.37 26.21
N PRO A 181 4.35 3.79 27.39
CA PRO A 181 5.06 4.26 28.58
C PRO A 181 6.54 4.21 28.24
N LYS A 182 7.29 5.27 28.54
CA LYS A 182 8.75 5.22 28.42
C LYS A 182 9.19 3.99 29.22
N ASP A 183 9.83 3.04 28.54
CA ASP A 183 10.50 1.93 29.21
C ASP A 183 11.60 2.57 30.05
N ASP A 184 11.34 2.75 31.35
CA ASP A 184 12.30 3.23 32.32
C ASP A 184 13.37 2.16 32.52
N GLY A 185 14.30 2.05 31.57
CA GLY A 185 15.66 1.49 31.68
C GLY A 185 15.86 0.05 32.15
N PHE A 186 14.82 -0.72 32.53
CA PHE A 186 15.01 -1.97 33.29
C PHE A 186 14.65 -3.27 32.57
N PHE A 187 13.96 -3.23 31.42
CA PHE A 187 13.62 -4.44 30.67
C PHE A 187 14.25 -4.39 29.27
N ALA A 188 15.06 -5.40 28.94
CA ALA A 188 15.54 -5.61 27.58
C ALA A 188 14.34 -5.60 26.60
N GLU A 189 14.48 -4.92 25.45
CA GLU A 189 13.44 -4.62 24.43
C GLU A 189 12.56 -5.83 24.00
N VAL A 190 12.99 -7.05 24.29
CA VAL A 190 12.30 -8.32 24.01
C VAL A 190 11.20 -8.65 25.04
N SER A 191 11.18 -7.99 26.20
CA SER A 191 10.38 -8.39 27.37
C SER A 191 9.39 -7.32 27.88
N SER A 192 9.18 -6.23 27.15
CA SER A 192 8.20 -5.21 27.58
C SER A 192 6.77 -5.61 27.22
N ILE A 193 5.81 -5.24 28.08
CA ILE A 193 4.37 -5.45 27.81
C ILE A 193 3.98 -4.78 26.49
N SER A 194 4.54 -3.60 26.21
CA SER A 194 4.34 -2.87 24.96
C SER A 194 4.77 -3.67 23.73
N ARG A 195 5.89 -4.39 23.80
CA ARG A 195 6.34 -5.32 22.75
C ARG A 195 5.29 -6.40 22.47
N LYS A 196 4.80 -7.06 23.53
CA LYS A 196 3.77 -8.11 23.41
C LYS A 196 2.43 -7.57 22.90
N THR A 197 2.06 -6.35 23.27
CA THR A 197 0.87 -5.69 22.73
C THR A 197 1.00 -5.45 21.22
N MET A 198 2.16 -5.02 20.74
CA MET A 198 2.41 -4.87 19.30
C MET A 198 2.39 -6.21 18.56
N ASP A 199 3.00 -7.26 19.14
CA ASP A 199 2.97 -8.59 18.53
C ASP A 199 1.52 -9.13 18.43
N GLN A 200 0.70 -8.87 19.45
CA GLN A 200 -0.74 -9.20 19.42
C GLN A 200 -1.49 -8.38 18.36
N CYS A 201 -1.16 -7.10 18.20
CA CYS A 201 -1.73 -6.23 17.17
C CYS A 201 -1.39 -6.76 15.76
N LEU A 202 -0.12 -7.11 15.53
CA LEU A 202 0.34 -7.70 14.28
C LEU A 202 -0.42 -9.00 13.96
N TRP A 203 -0.55 -9.91 14.93
CA TRP A 203 -1.30 -11.15 14.74
C TRP A 203 -2.77 -10.91 14.41
N ARG A 204 -3.44 -9.99 15.13
CA ARG A 204 -4.84 -9.60 14.84
C ARG A 204 -4.97 -9.05 13.43
N PHE A 205 -4.00 -8.25 12.99
CA PHE A 205 -3.97 -7.67 11.67
C PHE A 205 -3.80 -8.73 10.58
N GLU A 206 -2.87 -9.67 10.77
CA GLU A 206 -2.65 -10.83 9.88
C GLU A 206 -3.92 -11.67 9.74
N PHE A 207 -4.55 -12.00 10.88
CA PHE A 207 -5.78 -12.75 10.90
C PHE A 207 -6.89 -12.07 10.10
N LEU A 208 -7.04 -10.75 10.25
CA LEU A 208 -8.04 -9.97 9.51
C LEU A 208 -7.71 -9.90 8.02
N LEU A 209 -6.46 -9.73 7.63
CA LEU A 209 -6.03 -9.73 6.22
C LEU A 209 -6.26 -11.09 5.56
N ASN A 210 -5.90 -12.19 6.23
CA ASN A 210 -6.16 -13.54 5.73
C ASN A 210 -7.66 -13.79 5.53
N LYS A 211 -8.49 -13.33 6.48
CA LYS A 211 -9.95 -13.41 6.36
C LYS A 211 -10.48 -12.54 5.21
N PHE A 212 -9.94 -11.33 5.05
CA PHE A 212 -10.27 -10.43 3.95
C PHE A 212 -10.00 -11.09 2.60
N THR A 213 -8.76 -11.56 2.39
CA THR A 213 -8.32 -12.22 1.16
C THR A 213 -9.17 -13.46 0.85
N ALA A 214 -9.39 -14.32 1.84
CA ALA A 214 -10.23 -15.50 1.66
C ALA A 214 -11.67 -15.14 1.27
N THR A 215 -12.24 -14.09 1.87
CA THR A 215 -13.59 -13.61 1.57
C THR A 215 -13.66 -13.02 0.17
N PHE A 216 -12.69 -12.19 -0.21
CA PHE A 216 -12.57 -11.58 -1.53
C PHE A 216 -12.46 -12.62 -2.67
N ILE A 217 -11.70 -13.70 -2.43
CA ILE A 217 -11.50 -14.80 -3.40
C ILE A 217 -12.75 -15.70 -3.51
N ASN A 218 -13.47 -15.91 -2.41
CA ASN A 218 -14.57 -16.86 -2.35
C ASN A 218 -15.95 -16.25 -2.65
N LEU A 219 -16.12 -14.94 -2.52
CA LEU A 219 -17.30 -14.23 -2.99
C LEU A 219 -17.26 -14.18 -4.52
N LYS A 220 -17.71 -15.29 -5.14
CA LYS A 220 -17.97 -15.34 -6.58
C LYS A 220 -19.14 -14.41 -6.94
N MET A 221 -18.99 -13.80 -8.11
CA MET A 221 -19.98 -13.04 -8.87
C MET A 221 -21.35 -13.72 -8.90
#